data_AF-A0A418C6P2-F1
#
_entry.id   AF-A0A418C6P2-F1
#
_cell.length_a   1.000
_cell.length_b   1.000
_cell.length_c   1.000
_cell.angle_alpha   90.00
_cell.angle_beta   90.00
_cell.angle_gamma   90.00
#
_symmetry.space_group_name_H-M   'P 1'
#
loop_
_entity.id
_entity.type
_entity.pdbx_description
1 polymer ?
#
loop_
_entity_poly.entity_id
_entity_poly.type
_entity_poly.pdbx_seq_one_letter_code
_entity_poly.pdbx_strand_id
1 'polypeptide(L)'
;SQPVAEYTPKNIAVAQALIDAHVAYAADKNVVNDVCGGSSGGRCDDKRFTRRNMFDAAYAEVASFDSGRTCFTDKVKPDIVAKLQESPFGGDLALLNVAVPVPAGQCTRCCKFETKLKEFWHNYQCGNSTPPAKVCGGSDPGCVTEQCLVGRGSTFFTASATVKAEYEVATKELIANVFPTKGYQSETEIHLQLECSAFGRSDQGKCGHIAPLHDLFAVSSNLNDRSILVDEKQYVYWRFRVDGGDWRSFDDKVTVRFSGEHAVVALEAWSQCGVVKTFVFHVYQHLNQPISVNDDFDGMWYQSSSSLDSTTGGGLCNYAQSDFAELTFDFQPLAGLVVNQTQTLPWVSTGVACDVQYADTRLPVPLFASTARNATVLRRFSFQMQSLPTTRADTTFSVLCKFSYASTYTNRTVTLPATKTFTIKNCDKPDWDCPFGECSDKCAAAGAPAPFSICGGRSVSTSASSETVVTFQRKACCATCGPAECQSVFGRSVVLRDEEDVLQCVVSEDSKSNYTTELLELQAHEDMTTSVSTAVVACVFLVLGVLLVVWGRRQVNTHCDDGSDMEGDLFVDYTMNGGYYPLLDRQ
;
A
#
# COMPACT_ATOMS: atom_id res chain seq x y z
N SER A 1 -34.08 -13.28 -38.70
CA SER A 1 -34.76 -14.23 -37.79
C SER A 1 -36.17 -13.72 -37.57
N GLN A 2 -37.19 -14.59 -37.66
CA GLN A 2 -38.52 -14.19 -37.19
C GLN A 2 -38.44 -13.93 -35.67
N PRO A 3 -39.12 -12.89 -35.14
CA PRO A 3 -39.14 -12.63 -33.71
C PRO A 3 -39.87 -13.79 -33.00
N VAL A 4 -39.15 -14.55 -32.18
CA VAL A 4 -39.71 -15.65 -31.37
C VAL A 4 -40.00 -15.12 -29.97
N ALA A 5 -41.18 -15.42 -29.44
CA ALA A 5 -41.57 -15.01 -28.09
C ALA A 5 -40.79 -15.77 -27.01
N GLU A 6 -40.44 -15.11 -25.91
CA GLU A 6 -39.70 -15.73 -24.80
C GLU A 6 -40.56 -16.71 -24.00
N TYR A 7 -39.94 -17.75 -23.43
CA TYR A 7 -40.58 -18.80 -22.63
C TYR A 7 -41.04 -18.30 -21.24
N THR A 8 -41.98 -17.35 -21.21
CA THR A 8 -42.53 -16.78 -19.97
C THR A 8 -43.92 -17.35 -19.66
N PRO A 9 -44.39 -17.34 -18.40
CA PRO A 9 -45.74 -17.80 -18.05
C PRO A 9 -46.85 -17.16 -18.90
N LYS A 10 -46.71 -15.86 -19.19
CA LYS A 10 -47.64 -15.13 -20.06
C LYS A 10 -47.65 -15.67 -21.50
N ASN A 11 -46.48 -15.87 -22.09
CA ASN A 11 -46.38 -16.35 -23.47
C ASN A 11 -46.75 -17.83 -23.59
N ILE A 12 -46.50 -18.63 -22.55
CA ILE A 12 -47.00 -20.02 -22.46
C ILE A 12 -48.53 -20.03 -22.49
N ALA A 13 -49.19 -19.17 -21.72
CA ALA A 13 -50.65 -19.09 -21.72
C ALA A 13 -51.23 -18.67 -23.10
N VAL A 14 -50.57 -17.72 -23.78
CA VAL A 14 -50.96 -17.31 -25.15
C VAL A 14 -50.75 -18.46 -26.14
N ALA A 15 -49.60 -19.14 -26.08
CA ALA A 15 -49.32 -20.29 -26.92
C ALA A 15 -50.31 -21.44 -26.67
N GLN A 16 -50.69 -21.66 -25.41
CA GLN A 16 -51.69 -22.65 -25.02
C GLN A 16 -53.06 -22.32 -25.61
N ALA A 17 -53.50 -21.06 -25.54
CA ALA A 17 -54.76 -20.63 -26.15
C ALA A 17 -54.79 -20.85 -27.67
N LEU A 18 -53.66 -20.67 -28.37
CA LEU A 18 -53.55 -20.98 -29.80
C LEU A 18 -53.66 -22.48 -30.09
N ILE A 19 -53.06 -23.31 -29.25
CA ILE A 19 -53.19 -24.78 -29.33
C ILE A 19 -54.64 -25.19 -29.09
N ASP A 20 -55.28 -24.65 -28.06
CA ASP A 20 -56.67 -24.94 -27.73
C ASP A 20 -57.63 -24.51 -28.85
N ALA A 21 -57.35 -23.36 -29.49
CA ALA A 21 -58.10 -22.91 -30.66
C ALA A 21 -57.92 -23.84 -31.88
N HIS A 22 -56.70 -24.32 -32.14
CA HIS A 22 -56.45 -25.31 -33.20
C HIS A 22 -57.18 -26.63 -32.94
N VAL A 23 -57.16 -27.10 -31.70
CA VAL A 23 -57.95 -28.29 -31.33
C VAL A 23 -59.44 -28.02 -31.53
N ALA A 24 -59.92 -26.84 -31.12
CA ALA A 24 -61.32 -26.48 -31.24
C ALA A 24 -61.78 -26.44 -32.71
N TYR A 25 -60.92 -26.10 -33.67
CA TYR A 25 -61.24 -26.16 -35.10
C TYR A 25 -61.73 -27.56 -35.53
N ALA A 26 -61.16 -28.63 -34.96
CA ALA A 26 -61.54 -30.01 -35.26
C ALA A 26 -62.63 -30.58 -34.35
N ALA A 27 -63.18 -29.79 -33.41
CA ALA A 27 -64.19 -30.27 -32.47
C ALA A 27 -65.55 -30.45 -33.14
N ASP A 28 -66.28 -31.52 -32.83
CA ASP A 28 -67.53 -31.91 -33.53
C ASP A 28 -68.56 -30.76 -33.63
N LYS A 29 -68.70 -29.95 -32.57
CA LYS A 29 -69.61 -28.81 -32.55
C LYS A 29 -69.26 -27.67 -33.52
N ASN A 30 -68.00 -27.62 -33.99
CA ASN A 30 -67.48 -26.57 -34.85
C ASN A 30 -67.34 -27.02 -36.31
N VAL A 31 -67.51 -28.32 -36.58
CA VAL A 31 -67.50 -28.86 -37.94
C VAL A 31 -68.92 -28.82 -38.49
N VAL A 32 -69.09 -28.02 -39.55
CA VAL A 32 -70.37 -27.88 -40.25
C VAL A 32 -70.49 -28.93 -41.35
N ASN A 33 -71.72 -29.33 -41.66
CA ASN A 33 -72.03 -30.35 -42.68
C ASN A 33 -71.55 -31.78 -42.35
N ASP A 34 -71.33 -32.08 -41.06
CA ASP A 34 -70.95 -33.42 -40.57
C ASP A 34 -72.19 -34.30 -40.30
N VAL A 35 -73.07 -34.44 -41.30
CA VAL A 35 -74.36 -35.15 -41.16
C VAL A 35 -74.15 -36.65 -40.90
N CYS A 36 -72.99 -37.19 -41.29
CA CYS A 36 -72.60 -38.59 -41.06
C CYS A 36 -71.75 -38.79 -39.79
N GLY A 37 -71.43 -37.72 -39.05
CA GLY A 37 -70.48 -37.69 -37.93
C GLY A 37 -70.91 -38.33 -36.61
N GLY A 38 -72.22 -38.45 -36.37
CA GLY A 38 -72.77 -38.90 -35.08
C GLY A 38 -72.46 -40.37 -34.74
N SER A 39 -71.94 -40.58 -33.52
CA SER A 39 -71.83 -41.82 -32.68
C SER A 39 -71.47 -43.17 -33.32
N SER A 40 -71.20 -43.23 -34.62
CA SER A 40 -70.95 -44.44 -35.42
C SER A 40 -69.76 -44.26 -36.37
N GLY A 41 -68.79 -43.43 -35.96
CA GLY A 41 -67.47 -43.32 -36.59
C GLY A 41 -67.45 -42.53 -37.89
N GLY A 42 -68.12 -41.37 -37.98
CA GLY A 42 -68.26 -40.59 -39.21
C GLY A 42 -67.03 -39.77 -39.62
N ARG A 43 -66.01 -39.63 -38.78
CA ARG A 43 -64.84 -38.78 -39.04
C ARG A 43 -63.55 -39.57 -39.12
N CYS A 44 -62.66 -39.13 -40.01
CA CYS A 44 -61.35 -39.73 -40.26
C CYS A 44 -60.30 -38.65 -40.50
N ASP A 45 -60.39 -37.56 -39.74
CA ASP A 45 -59.50 -36.40 -39.86
C ASP A 45 -58.03 -36.81 -39.92
N ASP A 46 -57.28 -36.09 -40.74
CA ASP A 46 -55.84 -36.21 -40.83
C ASP A 46 -55.23 -35.26 -39.80
N LYS A 47 -54.79 -35.78 -38.67
CA LYS A 47 -54.25 -35.01 -37.54
C LYS A 47 -52.78 -35.33 -37.35
N ARG A 48 -51.94 -34.31 -37.48
CA ARG A 48 -50.49 -34.43 -37.32
C ARG A 48 -49.97 -33.42 -36.32
N PHE A 49 -49.16 -33.90 -35.39
CA PHE A 49 -48.42 -33.06 -34.46
C PHE A 49 -46.93 -33.29 -34.66
N THR A 50 -46.20 -32.22 -34.88
CA THR A 50 -44.74 -32.23 -34.99
C THR A 50 -44.15 -31.25 -33.98
N ARG A 51 -43.03 -31.63 -33.37
CA ARG A 51 -42.33 -30.82 -32.37
C ARG A 51 -40.86 -30.73 -32.70
N ARG A 52 -40.30 -29.53 -32.61
CA ARG A 52 -38.85 -29.30 -32.52
C ARG A 52 -38.56 -28.91 -31.08
N ASN A 53 -37.85 -29.76 -30.34
CA ASN A 53 -37.50 -29.45 -28.95
C ASN A 53 -36.22 -28.60 -28.88
N MET A 54 -35.83 -28.22 -27.67
CA MET A 54 -34.53 -27.57 -27.43
C MET A 54 -33.41 -28.46 -27.98
N PHE A 55 -32.39 -27.84 -28.58
CA PHE A 55 -31.25 -28.46 -29.27
C PHE A 55 -31.58 -29.27 -30.54
N ASP A 56 -32.85 -29.47 -30.87
CA ASP A 56 -33.22 -30.19 -32.09
C ASP A 56 -33.08 -29.28 -33.32
N ALA A 57 -32.40 -29.79 -34.35
CA ALA A 57 -32.23 -29.06 -35.61
C ALA A 57 -33.52 -29.04 -36.45
N ALA A 58 -34.41 -30.03 -36.28
CA ALA A 58 -35.58 -30.23 -37.12
C ALA A 58 -36.82 -30.66 -36.32
N TYR A 59 -37.99 -30.51 -36.93
CA TYR A 59 -39.24 -31.05 -36.41
C TYR A 59 -39.23 -32.58 -36.47
N ALA A 60 -39.67 -33.22 -35.39
CA ALA A 60 -39.96 -34.63 -35.34
C ALA A 60 -41.48 -34.85 -35.19
N GLU A 61 -41.99 -35.86 -35.89
CA GLU A 61 -43.39 -36.28 -35.74
C GLU A 61 -43.59 -36.99 -34.41
N VAL A 62 -44.68 -36.64 -33.72
CA VAL A 62 -45.03 -37.21 -32.42
C VAL A 62 -46.24 -38.12 -32.61
N ALA A 63 -46.13 -39.36 -32.13
CA ALA A 63 -47.11 -40.41 -32.38
C ALA A 63 -48.55 -40.11 -31.92
N SER A 64 -48.72 -39.20 -30.95
CA SER A 64 -50.02 -38.79 -30.43
C SER A 64 -50.26 -37.30 -30.67
N PHE A 65 -51.30 -36.98 -31.45
CA PHE A 65 -51.74 -35.60 -31.65
C PHE A 65 -52.12 -34.91 -30.34
N ASP A 66 -52.85 -35.63 -29.46
CA ASP A 66 -53.31 -35.08 -28.18
C ASP A 66 -52.18 -34.75 -27.22
N SER A 67 -51.02 -35.42 -27.34
CA SER A 67 -49.83 -35.06 -26.55
C SER A 67 -49.30 -33.66 -26.86
N GLY A 68 -49.67 -33.08 -28.00
CA GLY A 68 -49.33 -31.70 -28.34
C GLY A 68 -50.04 -30.67 -27.45
N ARG A 69 -51.17 -31.03 -26.82
CA ARG A 69 -51.93 -30.10 -25.97
C ARG A 69 -51.10 -29.52 -24.82
N THR A 70 -50.08 -30.22 -24.38
CA THR A 70 -49.18 -29.79 -23.31
C THR A 70 -47.80 -29.40 -23.81
N CYS A 71 -47.63 -29.14 -25.12
CA CYS A 71 -46.31 -28.97 -25.75
C CYS A 71 -45.37 -27.96 -25.03
N PHE A 72 -45.92 -26.87 -24.47
CA PHE A 72 -45.18 -25.85 -23.73
C PHE A 72 -45.25 -25.98 -22.19
N THR A 73 -45.95 -26.98 -21.68
CA THR A 73 -46.08 -27.26 -20.24
C THR A 73 -45.48 -28.62 -19.85
N ASP A 74 -45.20 -29.48 -20.83
CA ASP A 74 -44.45 -30.73 -20.67
C ASP A 74 -43.08 -30.49 -20.04
N LYS A 75 -42.73 -31.34 -19.07
CA LYS A 75 -41.37 -31.42 -18.56
C LYS A 75 -40.37 -31.73 -19.68
N VAL A 76 -39.21 -31.10 -19.61
CA VAL A 76 -38.10 -31.36 -20.53
C VAL A 76 -37.64 -32.80 -20.33
N LYS A 77 -37.39 -33.51 -21.44
CA LYS A 77 -36.96 -34.92 -21.39
C LYS A 77 -35.55 -35.06 -20.77
N PRO A 78 -35.23 -36.18 -20.12
CA PRO A 78 -33.95 -36.36 -19.42
C PRO A 78 -32.70 -36.17 -20.30
N ASP A 79 -32.75 -36.54 -21.57
CA ASP A 79 -31.66 -36.35 -22.53
C ASP A 79 -31.38 -34.87 -22.82
N ILE A 80 -32.44 -34.05 -22.89
CA ILE A 80 -32.30 -32.60 -23.03
C ILE A 80 -31.85 -31.96 -21.70
N VAL A 81 -32.33 -32.48 -20.56
CA VAL A 81 -31.85 -32.03 -19.25
C VAL A 81 -30.35 -32.27 -19.11
N ALA A 82 -29.85 -33.43 -19.55
CA ALA A 82 -28.41 -33.72 -19.56
C ALA A 82 -27.63 -32.71 -20.40
N LYS A 83 -28.12 -32.37 -21.61
CA LYS A 83 -27.51 -31.33 -22.46
C LYS A 83 -27.52 -29.96 -21.79
N LEU A 84 -28.61 -29.57 -21.13
CA LEU A 84 -28.71 -28.30 -20.40
C LEU A 84 -27.72 -28.22 -19.23
N GLN A 85 -27.33 -29.37 -18.67
CA GLN A 85 -26.37 -29.48 -17.57
C GLN A 85 -24.91 -29.45 -18.05
N GLU A 86 -24.63 -29.55 -19.35
CA GLU A 86 -23.25 -29.43 -19.86
C GLU A 86 -22.73 -28.00 -19.74
N SER A 87 -21.42 -27.85 -19.50
CA SER A 87 -20.78 -26.53 -19.49
C SER A 87 -20.95 -25.83 -20.84
N PRO A 88 -21.47 -24.59 -20.87
CA PRO A 88 -21.55 -23.80 -22.10
C PRO A 88 -20.15 -23.44 -22.64
N PHE A 89 -19.10 -23.61 -21.84
CA PHE A 89 -17.72 -23.29 -22.23
C PHE A 89 -16.98 -24.48 -22.89
N GLY A 90 -17.63 -25.64 -23.01
CA GLY A 90 -16.99 -26.88 -23.45
C GLY A 90 -16.29 -27.61 -22.30
N GLY A 91 -16.02 -28.91 -22.49
CA GLY A 91 -15.37 -29.75 -21.47
C GLY A 91 -13.90 -29.40 -21.21
N ASP A 92 -13.24 -28.75 -22.17
CA ASP A 92 -11.87 -28.24 -22.10
C ASP A 92 -11.81 -26.72 -21.89
N LEU A 93 -12.97 -26.09 -21.64
CA LEU A 93 -13.11 -24.64 -21.46
C LEU A 93 -12.66 -23.79 -22.66
N ALA A 94 -12.52 -24.38 -23.86
CA ALA A 94 -12.02 -23.69 -25.06
C ALA A 94 -12.89 -22.50 -25.49
N LEU A 95 -14.17 -22.46 -25.09
CA LEU A 95 -15.10 -21.39 -25.45
C LEU A 95 -15.14 -20.24 -24.42
N LEU A 96 -14.30 -20.26 -23.38
CA LEU A 96 -14.28 -19.20 -22.36
C LEU A 96 -14.12 -17.79 -22.94
N ASN A 97 -13.24 -17.62 -23.93
CA ASN A 97 -12.95 -16.33 -24.56
C ASN A 97 -13.90 -15.97 -25.70
N VAL A 98 -14.84 -16.84 -26.06
CA VAL A 98 -15.84 -16.55 -27.09
C VAL A 98 -16.91 -15.64 -26.47
N ALA A 99 -17.18 -14.51 -27.12
CA ALA A 99 -18.14 -13.51 -26.60
C ALA A 99 -19.52 -14.13 -26.30
N VAL A 100 -20.00 -14.98 -27.20
CA VAL A 100 -21.24 -15.75 -27.06
C VAL A 100 -20.92 -17.24 -27.28
N PRO A 101 -20.65 -18.01 -26.22
CA PRO A 101 -20.17 -19.39 -26.33
C PRO A 101 -21.26 -20.38 -26.77
N VAL A 102 -22.53 -19.99 -26.71
CA VAL A 102 -23.68 -20.85 -27.06
C VAL A 102 -24.44 -20.31 -28.28
N PRO A 103 -24.87 -21.18 -29.21
CA PRO A 103 -25.70 -20.77 -30.35
C PRO A 103 -27.00 -20.08 -29.93
N ALA A 104 -27.32 -18.96 -30.60
CA ALA A 104 -28.55 -18.22 -30.34
C ALA A 104 -29.78 -19.08 -30.66
N GLY A 105 -30.73 -19.13 -29.72
CA GLY A 105 -32.00 -19.84 -29.91
C GLY A 105 -31.94 -21.36 -29.77
N GLN A 106 -30.83 -21.95 -29.30
CA GLN A 106 -30.78 -23.41 -29.12
C GLN A 106 -31.81 -23.95 -28.12
N CYS A 107 -32.19 -23.15 -27.11
CA CYS A 107 -33.28 -23.45 -26.20
C CYS A 107 -34.66 -23.03 -26.76
N THR A 108 -34.90 -23.20 -28.05
CA THR A 108 -36.22 -22.95 -28.66
C THR A 108 -37.01 -24.24 -28.75
N ARG A 109 -38.25 -24.22 -28.24
CA ARG A 109 -39.23 -25.27 -28.50
C ARG A 109 -40.28 -24.75 -29.47
N CYS A 110 -40.59 -25.54 -30.50
CA CYS A 110 -41.64 -25.24 -31.45
C CYS A 110 -42.61 -26.40 -31.60
N CYS A 111 -43.89 -26.06 -31.72
CA CYS A 111 -44.99 -27.00 -31.81
C CYS A 111 -45.80 -26.64 -33.05
N LYS A 112 -45.98 -27.61 -33.94
CA LYS A 112 -46.72 -27.44 -35.18
C LYS A 112 -47.82 -28.50 -35.27
N PHE A 113 -49.04 -28.01 -35.42
CA PHE A 113 -50.25 -28.81 -35.60
C PHE A 113 -50.77 -28.64 -37.01
N GLU A 114 -51.13 -29.76 -37.62
CA GLU A 114 -51.79 -29.80 -38.92
C GLU A 114 -53.04 -30.66 -38.77
N THR A 115 -54.20 -30.11 -39.10
CA THR A 115 -55.46 -30.85 -39.12
C THR A 115 -56.13 -30.66 -40.47
N LYS A 116 -56.46 -31.75 -41.17
CA LYS A 116 -57.39 -31.72 -42.31
C LYS A 116 -58.66 -32.47 -41.95
N LEU A 117 -59.79 -31.78 -42.02
CA LEU A 117 -61.08 -32.37 -41.72
C LEU A 117 -61.46 -33.36 -42.82
N LYS A 118 -61.78 -34.59 -42.42
CA LYS A 118 -62.21 -35.65 -43.35
C LYS A 118 -63.35 -36.42 -42.73
N GLU A 119 -64.27 -36.83 -43.57
CA GLU A 119 -65.38 -37.69 -43.20
C GLU A 119 -65.25 -39.03 -43.91
N PHE A 120 -65.91 -40.02 -43.33
CA PHE A 120 -66.09 -41.28 -44.01
C PHE A 120 -67.37 -41.26 -44.83
N TRP A 121 -67.27 -41.64 -46.09
CA TRP A 121 -68.40 -41.70 -47.02
C TRP A 121 -68.40 -43.02 -47.80
N HIS A 122 -69.56 -43.33 -48.40
CA HIS A 122 -69.77 -44.51 -49.23
C HIS A 122 -70.03 -44.09 -50.68
N ASN A 123 -69.29 -44.66 -51.62
CA ASN A 123 -69.46 -44.37 -53.04
C ASN A 123 -70.56 -45.25 -53.66
N TYR A 124 -71.83 -44.90 -53.41
CA TYR A 124 -72.95 -45.66 -53.96
C TYR A 124 -73.01 -45.55 -55.49
N GLN A 125 -72.83 -46.68 -56.17
CA GLN A 125 -73.04 -46.81 -57.61
C GLN A 125 -74.42 -47.42 -57.87
N CYS A 126 -75.16 -46.88 -58.84
CA CYS A 126 -76.49 -47.38 -59.20
C CYS A 126 -76.42 -48.87 -59.64
N GLY A 127 -77.30 -49.70 -59.10
CA GLY A 127 -77.43 -51.12 -59.48
C GLY A 127 -76.75 -52.14 -58.55
N ASN A 128 -76.00 -51.70 -57.54
CA ASN A 128 -75.43 -52.59 -56.52
C ASN A 128 -76.34 -52.69 -55.28
N SER A 129 -76.66 -53.91 -54.87
CA SER A 129 -77.48 -54.21 -53.69
C SER A 129 -76.67 -54.30 -52.38
N THR A 130 -75.34 -54.21 -52.45
CA THR A 130 -74.44 -54.29 -51.30
C THR A 130 -73.80 -52.92 -51.03
N PRO A 131 -73.80 -52.42 -49.76
CA PRO A 131 -73.13 -51.16 -49.43
C PRO A 131 -71.63 -51.24 -49.76
N PRO A 132 -71.07 -50.28 -50.50
CA PRO A 132 -69.64 -50.27 -50.84
C PRO A 132 -68.79 -50.02 -49.59
N ALA A 133 -67.50 -50.38 -49.65
CA ALA A 133 -66.56 -50.13 -48.55
C ALA A 133 -66.54 -48.63 -48.18
N LYS A 134 -66.39 -48.37 -46.89
CA LYS A 134 -66.28 -47.04 -46.32
C LYS A 134 -64.94 -46.41 -46.73
N VAL A 135 -64.96 -45.20 -47.29
CA VAL A 135 -63.75 -44.48 -47.75
C VAL A 135 -63.60 -43.20 -46.94
N CYS A 136 -62.38 -42.90 -46.50
CA CYS A 136 -62.07 -41.63 -45.86
C CYS A 136 -61.76 -40.58 -46.92
N GLY A 137 -62.47 -39.44 -46.92
CA GLY A 137 -62.24 -38.36 -47.87
C GLY A 137 -62.72 -37.00 -47.36
N GLY A 138 -62.27 -35.95 -48.03
CA GLY A 138 -62.62 -34.57 -47.69
C GLY A 138 -61.79 -33.61 -48.53
N SER A 139 -62.34 -32.42 -48.81
CA SER A 139 -61.67 -31.34 -49.56
C SER A 139 -61.26 -30.17 -48.67
N ASP A 140 -61.18 -30.39 -47.36
CA ASP A 140 -60.80 -29.35 -46.40
C ASP A 140 -59.36 -28.84 -46.70
N PRO A 141 -59.16 -27.52 -46.81
CA PRO A 141 -57.84 -26.94 -47.07
C PRO A 141 -56.84 -27.20 -45.92
N GLY A 142 -57.34 -27.54 -44.74
CA GLY A 142 -56.56 -27.80 -43.53
C GLY A 142 -56.32 -26.56 -42.68
N CYS A 143 -56.22 -26.77 -41.37
CA CYS A 143 -55.72 -25.79 -40.42
C CYS A 143 -54.26 -26.13 -40.08
N VAL A 144 -53.40 -25.12 -40.04
CA VAL A 144 -52.01 -25.23 -39.58
C VAL A 144 -51.75 -24.18 -38.51
N THR A 145 -51.28 -24.62 -37.35
CA THR A 145 -50.86 -23.73 -36.27
C THR A 145 -49.42 -24.05 -35.91
N GLU A 146 -48.53 -23.08 -35.99
CA GLU A 146 -47.14 -23.19 -35.58
C GLU A 146 -46.83 -22.11 -34.55
N GLN A 147 -46.28 -22.52 -33.41
CA GLN A 147 -45.82 -21.60 -32.39
C GLN A 147 -44.45 -22.04 -31.89
N CYS A 148 -43.57 -21.07 -31.65
CA CYS A 148 -42.26 -21.26 -31.05
C CYS A 148 -42.13 -20.40 -29.79
N LEU A 149 -41.52 -20.94 -28.74
CA LEU A 149 -41.07 -20.20 -27.58
C LEU A 149 -39.57 -20.43 -27.38
N VAL A 150 -38.82 -19.34 -27.19
CA VAL A 150 -37.38 -19.36 -26.94
C VAL A 150 -37.08 -19.16 -25.46
N GLY A 151 -36.33 -20.07 -24.87
CA GLY A 151 -35.76 -19.89 -23.54
C GLY A 151 -34.42 -19.16 -23.64
N ARG A 152 -34.23 -18.16 -22.78
CA ARG A 152 -32.95 -17.49 -22.53
C ARG A 152 -32.38 -17.98 -21.19
N GLY A 153 -31.10 -17.71 -20.93
CA GLY A 153 -30.48 -18.03 -19.64
C GLY A 153 -31.28 -17.48 -18.46
N SER A 154 -31.67 -16.19 -18.51
CA SER A 154 -32.50 -15.53 -17.50
C SER A 154 -33.94 -16.02 -17.42
N THR A 155 -34.44 -16.71 -18.45
CA THR A 155 -35.80 -17.27 -18.45
C THR A 155 -35.89 -18.40 -17.44
N PHE A 156 -34.92 -19.31 -17.46
CA PHE A 156 -34.93 -20.53 -16.64
C PHE A 156 -34.11 -20.42 -15.36
N PHE A 157 -33.13 -19.52 -15.31
CA PHE A 157 -32.16 -19.46 -14.22
C PHE A 157 -32.06 -18.05 -13.65
N THR A 158 -31.77 -17.98 -12.35
CA THR A 158 -31.31 -16.77 -11.67
C THR A 158 -29.86 -16.97 -11.24
N ALA A 159 -29.14 -15.86 -11.13
CA ALA A 159 -27.77 -15.83 -10.66
C ALA A 159 -27.58 -14.63 -9.73
N SER A 160 -26.76 -14.78 -8.70
CA SER A 160 -26.28 -13.70 -7.84
C SER A 160 -24.76 -13.79 -7.67
N ALA A 161 -24.12 -12.63 -7.63
CA ALA A 161 -22.74 -12.49 -7.18
C ALA A 161 -22.71 -11.33 -6.19
N THR A 162 -21.96 -11.48 -5.10
CA THR A 162 -21.78 -10.45 -4.06
C THR A 162 -20.34 -10.45 -3.56
N VAL A 163 -19.89 -9.31 -3.03
CA VAL A 163 -18.66 -9.27 -2.21
C VAL A 163 -18.85 -10.18 -0.99
N LYS A 164 -17.81 -10.92 -0.60
CA LYS A 164 -17.88 -11.72 0.64
C LYS A 164 -17.94 -10.82 1.87
N ALA A 165 -18.69 -11.25 2.87
CA ALA A 165 -18.90 -10.49 4.10
C ALA A 165 -17.61 -10.02 4.79
N GLU A 166 -16.55 -10.84 4.78
CA GLU A 166 -15.25 -10.49 5.36
C GLU A 166 -14.64 -9.24 4.69
N TYR A 167 -14.66 -9.19 3.36
CA TYR A 167 -14.17 -8.04 2.59
C TYR A 167 -15.11 -6.84 2.68
N GLU A 168 -16.42 -7.07 2.77
CA GLU A 168 -17.41 -6.01 2.93
C GLU A 168 -17.23 -5.28 4.28
N VAL A 169 -17.03 -6.04 5.37
CA VAL A 169 -16.76 -5.49 6.71
C VAL A 169 -15.44 -4.71 6.71
N ALA A 170 -14.35 -5.30 6.22
CA ALA A 170 -13.05 -4.63 6.15
C ALA A 170 -13.11 -3.35 5.29
N THR A 171 -13.85 -3.39 4.19
CA THR A 171 -14.07 -2.22 3.32
C THR A 171 -14.84 -1.13 4.05
N LYS A 172 -15.94 -1.46 4.74
CA LYS A 172 -16.72 -0.49 5.55
C LYS A 172 -15.86 0.17 6.62
N GLU A 173 -15.06 -0.61 7.34
CA GLU A 173 -14.14 -0.09 8.35
C GLU A 173 -13.09 0.84 7.74
N LEU A 174 -12.49 0.47 6.61
CA LEU A 174 -11.51 1.30 5.92
C LEU A 174 -12.12 2.62 5.42
N ILE A 175 -13.30 2.56 4.80
CA ILE A 175 -14.02 3.75 4.32
C ILE A 175 -14.33 4.68 5.49
N ALA A 176 -14.91 4.17 6.59
CA ALA A 176 -15.29 4.98 7.73
C ALA A 176 -14.10 5.68 8.41
N ASN A 177 -12.94 5.01 8.46
CA ASN A 177 -11.80 5.47 9.25
C ASN A 177 -10.74 6.25 8.46
N VAL A 178 -10.65 6.02 7.13
CA VAL A 178 -9.61 6.62 6.26
C VAL A 178 -10.21 7.47 5.15
N PHE A 179 -11.39 7.09 4.62
CA PHE A 179 -12.02 7.77 3.48
C PHE A 179 -13.48 8.22 3.74
N PRO A 180 -13.82 8.82 4.89
CA PRO A 180 -15.21 9.04 5.30
C PRO A 180 -16.01 9.98 4.38
N THR A 181 -15.32 10.80 3.58
CA THR A 181 -15.93 11.83 2.72
C THR A 181 -16.03 11.42 1.25
N LYS A 182 -15.56 10.22 0.87
CA LYS A 182 -15.42 9.82 -0.53
C LYS A 182 -16.67 9.17 -1.15
N GLY A 183 -17.68 8.81 -0.34
CA GLY A 183 -18.94 8.25 -0.84
C GLY A 183 -18.85 6.84 -1.42
N TYR A 184 -17.80 6.09 -1.08
CA TYR A 184 -17.55 4.71 -1.54
C TYR A 184 -18.64 3.73 -1.09
N GLN A 185 -18.83 2.66 -1.89
CA GLN A 185 -19.88 1.65 -1.69
C GLN A 185 -19.31 0.25 -1.46
N SER A 186 -19.61 -0.34 -0.31
CA SER A 186 -19.09 -1.66 0.07
C SER A 186 -19.73 -2.86 -0.66
N GLU A 187 -20.90 -2.68 -1.28
CA GLU A 187 -21.63 -3.78 -1.93
C GLU A 187 -21.06 -4.13 -3.31
N THR A 188 -20.42 -3.17 -3.98
CA THR A 188 -19.87 -3.32 -5.34
C THR A 188 -18.39 -3.00 -5.43
N GLU A 189 -17.82 -2.40 -4.38
CA GLU A 189 -16.42 -2.01 -4.30
C GLU A 189 -15.73 -2.72 -3.13
N ILE A 190 -14.52 -3.22 -3.38
CA ILE A 190 -13.62 -3.72 -2.34
C ILE A 190 -12.48 -2.72 -2.22
N HIS A 191 -12.28 -2.14 -1.04
CA HIS A 191 -11.15 -1.24 -0.78
C HIS A 191 -10.14 -1.93 0.12
N LEU A 192 -8.88 -1.96 -0.31
CA LEU A 192 -7.78 -2.62 0.38
C LEU A 192 -6.69 -1.61 0.70
N GLN A 193 -6.29 -1.53 1.97
CA GLN A 193 -5.11 -0.79 2.36
C GLN A 193 -3.87 -1.67 2.19
N LEU A 194 -3.03 -1.36 1.22
CA LEU A 194 -1.76 -2.05 0.99
C LEU A 194 -0.70 -1.57 1.99
N GLU A 195 0.29 -2.44 2.20
CA GLU A 195 1.35 -2.25 3.18
C GLU A 195 2.56 -1.42 2.70
N CYS A 196 2.47 -0.84 1.53
CA CYS A 196 3.60 -0.25 0.81
C CYS A 196 3.25 1.14 0.30
N SER A 197 4.27 1.88 -0.11
CA SER A 197 4.15 3.25 -0.60
C SER A 197 4.22 3.39 -2.12
N ALA A 198 4.38 2.29 -2.88
CA ALA A 198 4.40 2.30 -4.34
C ALA A 198 3.85 1.00 -4.95
N PHE A 199 3.06 1.12 -6.01
CA PHE A 199 2.57 0.00 -6.82
C PHE A 199 3.68 -0.60 -7.68
N GLY A 200 3.58 -1.90 -8.02
CA GLY A 200 4.41 -2.46 -9.08
C GLY A 200 4.56 -3.98 -9.09
N ARG A 201 5.41 -4.44 -10.03
CA ARG A 201 5.80 -5.85 -10.21
C ARG A 201 7.30 -6.12 -10.02
N SER A 202 8.14 -5.11 -9.81
CA SER A 202 9.61 -5.22 -9.72
C SER A 202 10.17 -4.49 -8.50
N ASP A 203 11.49 -4.41 -8.38
CA ASP A 203 12.26 -4.18 -7.16
C ASP A 203 11.98 -2.83 -6.46
N GLN A 204 11.41 -1.85 -7.16
CA GLN A 204 10.98 -0.55 -6.60
C GLN A 204 9.48 -0.46 -6.27
N GLY A 205 8.73 -1.55 -6.43
CA GLY A 205 7.31 -1.64 -6.11
C GLY A 205 6.87 -3.09 -6.20
N LYS A 206 6.84 -3.80 -5.06
CA LYS A 206 6.35 -5.19 -4.98
C LYS A 206 4.84 -5.29 -4.75
N CYS A 207 4.15 -4.17 -4.81
CA CYS A 207 2.89 -4.06 -4.12
C CYS A 207 1.69 -4.31 -4.98
N GLY A 208 0.82 -5.16 -4.45
CA GLY A 208 -0.41 -5.59 -5.07
C GLY A 208 -1.01 -6.73 -4.25
N HIS A 209 -2.32 -6.76 -4.17
CA HIS A 209 -3.09 -7.81 -3.54
C HIS A 209 -3.09 -9.04 -4.44
N ILE A 210 -2.75 -10.19 -3.88
CA ILE A 210 -2.88 -11.48 -4.56
C ILE A 210 -3.91 -12.28 -3.81
N ALA A 211 -5.00 -12.63 -4.49
CA ALA A 211 -6.00 -13.50 -3.92
C ALA A 211 -6.71 -14.28 -5.02
N PRO A 212 -7.17 -15.50 -4.73
CA PRO A 212 -8.18 -16.15 -5.54
C PRO A 212 -9.48 -15.34 -5.58
N LEU A 213 -10.13 -15.27 -6.74
CA LEU A 213 -11.41 -14.54 -6.85
C LEU A 213 -12.53 -15.15 -6.01
N HIS A 214 -12.45 -16.45 -5.75
CA HIS A 214 -13.40 -17.13 -4.85
C HIS A 214 -13.29 -16.66 -3.41
N ASP A 215 -12.22 -15.98 -3.01
CA ASP A 215 -12.09 -15.38 -1.67
C ASP A 215 -12.74 -14.00 -1.60
N LEU A 216 -12.80 -13.29 -2.72
CA LEU A 216 -13.35 -11.94 -2.79
C LEU A 216 -14.86 -11.95 -3.00
N PHE A 217 -15.37 -12.88 -3.82
CA PHE A 217 -16.76 -12.91 -4.25
C PHE A 217 -17.44 -14.25 -3.94
N ALA A 218 -18.71 -14.17 -3.55
CA ALA A 218 -19.60 -15.32 -3.46
C ALA A 218 -20.54 -15.32 -4.67
N VAL A 219 -20.69 -16.47 -5.32
CA VAL A 219 -21.61 -16.65 -6.46
C VAL A 219 -22.65 -17.72 -6.12
N SER A 220 -23.87 -17.55 -6.62
CA SER A 220 -24.94 -18.55 -6.46
C SER A 220 -25.88 -18.53 -7.66
N SER A 221 -26.52 -19.67 -7.95
CA SER A 221 -27.48 -19.79 -9.04
C SER A 221 -28.64 -20.68 -8.64
N ASN A 222 -29.85 -20.35 -9.11
CA ASN A 222 -31.07 -21.11 -8.83
C ASN A 222 -31.93 -21.24 -10.08
N LEU A 223 -32.84 -22.21 -10.09
CA LEU A 223 -33.93 -22.24 -11.07
C LEU A 223 -34.87 -21.06 -10.83
N ASN A 224 -35.10 -20.26 -11.86
CA ASN A 224 -36.10 -19.19 -11.88
C ASN A 224 -37.51 -19.77 -12.10
N ASP A 225 -37.61 -20.73 -13.02
CA ASP A 225 -38.87 -21.38 -13.39
C ASP A 225 -38.75 -22.91 -13.29
N ARG A 226 -39.59 -23.52 -12.44
CA ARG A 226 -39.69 -24.98 -12.24
C ARG A 226 -40.84 -25.61 -13.04
N SER A 227 -41.49 -24.84 -13.92
CA SER A 227 -42.64 -25.28 -14.72
C SER A 227 -42.27 -26.44 -15.65
N ILE A 228 -41.10 -26.40 -16.27
CA ILE A 228 -40.64 -27.42 -17.23
C ILE A 228 -39.31 -28.11 -16.85
N LEU A 229 -38.54 -27.53 -15.92
CA LEU A 229 -37.30 -28.09 -15.37
C LEU A 229 -37.52 -28.53 -13.91
N VAL A 230 -37.00 -29.69 -13.51
CA VAL A 230 -37.28 -30.31 -12.19
C VAL A 230 -36.06 -30.84 -11.45
N ASP A 231 -34.89 -30.92 -12.09
CA ASP A 231 -33.65 -31.40 -11.45
C ASP A 231 -32.88 -30.20 -10.86
N GLU A 232 -32.36 -30.32 -9.63
CA GLU A 232 -31.64 -29.27 -8.89
C GLU A 232 -30.13 -29.28 -9.11
N LYS A 233 -29.63 -30.10 -10.05
CA LYS A 233 -28.23 -30.06 -10.49
C LYS A 233 -27.81 -28.72 -11.09
N GLN A 234 -26.50 -28.56 -11.28
CA GLN A 234 -25.88 -27.36 -11.83
C GLN A 234 -26.23 -27.18 -13.32
N TYR A 235 -26.81 -26.02 -13.67
CA TYR A 235 -27.05 -25.58 -15.05
C TYR A 235 -26.31 -24.28 -15.40
N VAL A 236 -25.78 -23.61 -14.38
CA VAL A 236 -25.16 -22.30 -14.50
C VAL A 236 -23.68 -22.42 -14.19
N TYR A 237 -22.88 -21.86 -15.08
CA TYR A 237 -21.44 -21.88 -15.07
C TYR A 237 -20.92 -20.45 -15.09
N TRP A 238 -19.82 -20.21 -14.38
CA TRP A 238 -19.32 -18.87 -14.12
C TRP A 238 -17.97 -18.67 -14.79
N ARG A 239 -17.85 -17.54 -15.50
CA ARG A 239 -16.55 -17.04 -15.96
C ARG A 239 -16.30 -15.64 -15.41
N PHE A 240 -15.03 -15.30 -15.25
CA PHE A 240 -14.61 -13.97 -14.85
C PHE A 240 -13.48 -13.45 -15.74
N ARG A 241 -13.29 -12.14 -15.74
CA ARG A 241 -12.07 -11.50 -16.23
C ARG A 241 -11.76 -10.27 -15.39
N VAL A 242 -10.50 -9.85 -15.43
CA VAL A 242 -10.02 -8.66 -14.74
C VAL A 242 -9.41 -7.70 -15.76
N ASP A 243 -9.78 -6.43 -15.66
CA ASP A 243 -9.31 -5.32 -16.50
C ASP A 243 -9.44 -5.60 -18.01
N GLY A 244 -10.52 -6.27 -18.40
CA GLY A 244 -10.79 -6.60 -19.80
C GLY A 244 -9.88 -7.68 -20.42
N GLY A 245 -9.03 -8.33 -19.61
CA GLY A 245 -8.20 -9.45 -20.05
C GLY A 245 -9.01 -10.73 -20.39
N ASP A 246 -8.28 -11.84 -20.53
CA ASP A 246 -8.88 -13.12 -20.90
C ASP A 246 -9.88 -13.62 -19.86
N TRP A 247 -10.96 -14.20 -20.37
CA TRP A 247 -11.94 -14.92 -19.56
C TRP A 247 -11.34 -16.20 -18.98
N ARG A 248 -11.64 -16.45 -17.71
CA ARG A 248 -11.21 -17.61 -16.95
C ARG A 248 -12.43 -18.23 -16.26
N SER A 249 -12.38 -19.54 -16.03
CA SER A 249 -13.39 -20.24 -15.24
C SER A 249 -13.29 -19.81 -13.78
N PHE A 250 -14.43 -19.49 -13.16
CA PHE A 250 -14.49 -19.15 -11.74
C PHE A 250 -14.15 -20.35 -10.84
N ASP A 251 -14.40 -21.57 -11.31
CA ASP A 251 -14.21 -22.80 -10.55
C ASP A 251 -12.74 -23.21 -10.42
N ASP A 252 -11.85 -22.68 -11.29
CA ASP A 252 -10.43 -23.06 -11.31
C ASP A 252 -9.64 -22.53 -10.08
N LYS A 253 -10.27 -21.70 -9.23
CA LYS A 253 -9.69 -21.10 -8.02
C LYS A 253 -8.33 -20.40 -8.24
N VAL A 254 -8.07 -19.95 -9.47
CA VAL A 254 -6.82 -19.31 -9.86
C VAL A 254 -6.63 -18.00 -9.09
N THR A 255 -5.40 -17.76 -8.64
CA THR A 255 -5.02 -16.51 -8.00
C THR A 255 -4.94 -15.37 -9.01
N VAL A 256 -5.47 -14.22 -8.62
CA VAL A 256 -5.38 -12.98 -9.38
C VAL A 256 -4.52 -11.99 -8.61
N ARG A 257 -3.64 -11.29 -9.32
CA ARG A 257 -2.84 -10.20 -8.77
C ARG A 257 -3.40 -8.87 -9.25
N PHE A 258 -3.86 -8.06 -8.31
CA PHE A 258 -4.25 -6.67 -8.53
C PHE A 258 -3.00 -5.81 -8.35
N SER A 259 -2.51 -5.14 -9.41
CA SER A 259 -1.21 -4.42 -9.37
C SER A 259 -1.31 -2.90 -9.46
N GLY A 260 -2.50 -2.34 -9.65
CA GLY A 260 -2.73 -0.90 -9.74
C GLY A 260 -3.69 -0.39 -8.68
N GLU A 261 -3.89 0.92 -8.62
CA GLU A 261 -4.85 1.55 -7.69
C GLU A 261 -6.28 1.05 -7.87
N HIS A 262 -6.65 0.69 -9.09
CA HIS A 262 -7.99 0.25 -9.42
C HIS A 262 -7.94 -0.94 -10.38
N ALA A 263 -8.84 -1.88 -10.18
CA ALA A 263 -9.12 -2.98 -11.09
C ALA A 263 -10.62 -3.22 -11.22
N VAL A 264 -11.05 -3.63 -12.41
CA VAL A 264 -12.45 -3.98 -12.72
C VAL A 264 -12.56 -5.48 -12.89
N VAL A 265 -13.41 -6.10 -12.07
CA VAL A 265 -13.72 -7.53 -12.15
C VAL A 265 -15.09 -7.69 -12.78
N ALA A 266 -15.14 -8.33 -13.96
CA ALA A 266 -16.39 -8.71 -14.61
C ALA A 266 -16.66 -10.20 -14.35
N LEU A 267 -17.85 -10.53 -13.87
CA LEU A 267 -18.33 -11.91 -13.73
C LEU A 267 -19.56 -12.13 -14.60
N GLU A 268 -19.62 -13.28 -15.25
CA GLU A 268 -20.78 -13.68 -16.05
C GLU A 268 -21.24 -15.09 -15.69
N ALA A 269 -22.54 -15.21 -15.45
CA ALA A 269 -23.23 -16.46 -15.30
C ALA A 269 -23.83 -16.89 -16.65
N TRP A 270 -23.48 -18.09 -17.11
CA TRP A 270 -23.91 -18.66 -18.39
C TRP A 270 -24.61 -19.99 -18.18
N SER A 271 -25.60 -20.26 -19.03
CA SER A 271 -26.18 -21.59 -19.21
C SER A 271 -26.17 -21.96 -20.69
N GLN A 272 -26.58 -23.20 -20.98
CA GLN A 272 -26.85 -23.63 -22.34
C GLN A 272 -28.01 -22.87 -23.01
N CYS A 273 -28.70 -21.95 -22.34
CA CYS A 273 -29.69 -21.08 -22.98
C CYS A 273 -29.21 -19.64 -23.18
N GLY A 274 -27.94 -19.37 -22.90
CA GLY A 274 -27.32 -18.05 -23.03
C GLY A 274 -26.92 -17.45 -21.69
N VAL A 275 -26.63 -16.16 -21.71
CA VAL A 275 -26.28 -15.40 -20.51
C VAL A 275 -27.47 -15.37 -19.53
N VAL A 276 -27.18 -15.67 -18.28
CA VAL A 276 -28.14 -15.59 -17.16
C VAL A 276 -28.09 -14.19 -16.56
N LYS A 277 -26.90 -13.74 -16.18
CA LYS A 277 -26.66 -12.40 -15.61
C LYS A 277 -25.18 -12.03 -15.68
N THR A 278 -24.91 -10.73 -15.76
CA THR A 278 -23.57 -10.14 -15.73
C THR A 278 -23.41 -9.25 -14.51
N PHE A 279 -22.23 -9.23 -13.93
CA PHE A 279 -21.88 -8.44 -12.75
C PHE A 279 -20.55 -7.73 -12.99
N VAL A 280 -20.42 -6.54 -12.40
CA VAL A 280 -19.18 -5.75 -12.42
C VAL A 280 -18.91 -5.32 -10.99
N PHE A 281 -17.68 -5.55 -10.54
CA PHE A 281 -17.17 -5.15 -9.25
C PHE A 281 -15.88 -4.36 -9.42
N HIS A 282 -15.59 -3.51 -8.45
CA HIS A 282 -14.41 -2.65 -8.43
C HIS A 282 -13.52 -3.06 -7.26
N VAL A 283 -12.21 -3.22 -7.51
CA VAL A 283 -11.21 -3.46 -6.47
C VAL A 283 -10.28 -2.26 -6.45
N TYR A 284 -10.32 -1.49 -5.38
CA TYR A 284 -9.44 -0.37 -5.13
C TYR A 284 -8.35 -0.76 -4.13
N GLN A 285 -7.13 -0.37 -4.46
CA GLN A 285 -5.96 -0.59 -3.63
C GLN A 285 -5.40 0.77 -3.25
N HIS A 286 -5.22 0.99 -1.95
CA HIS A 286 -4.71 2.23 -1.39
C HIS A 286 -3.31 1.98 -0.86
N LEU A 287 -2.34 2.76 -1.32
CA LEU A 287 -0.99 2.69 -0.79
C LEU A 287 -0.94 3.27 0.62
N ASN A 288 -0.06 2.72 1.45
CA ASN A 288 0.25 3.34 2.73
C ASN A 288 1.15 4.55 2.53
N GLN A 289 1.05 5.52 3.41
CA GLN A 289 1.96 6.65 3.38
C GLN A 289 3.39 6.19 3.72
N PRO A 290 4.40 6.62 2.93
CA PRO A 290 5.79 6.37 3.28
C PRO A 290 6.15 7.10 4.58
N ILE A 291 7.07 6.52 5.34
CA ILE A 291 7.67 7.17 6.51
C ILE A 291 9.10 7.55 6.13
N SER A 292 9.39 8.84 6.13
CA SER A 292 10.66 9.42 5.70
C SER A 292 11.50 9.94 6.88
N VAL A 293 11.55 9.19 7.99
CA VAL A 293 12.25 9.65 9.21
C VAL A 293 13.76 9.88 9.00
N ASN A 294 14.35 9.22 8.00
CA ASN A 294 15.76 9.39 7.66
C ASN A 294 16.06 10.78 7.09
N ASP A 295 15.09 11.41 6.42
CA ASP A 295 15.26 12.76 5.87
C ASP A 295 15.32 13.81 6.98
N ASP A 296 14.65 13.54 8.11
CA ASP A 296 14.65 14.40 9.30
C ASP A 296 15.81 14.09 10.26
N PHE A 297 16.43 12.91 10.17
CA PHE A 297 17.33 12.38 11.20
C PHE A 297 18.55 13.27 11.45
N ASP A 298 19.09 13.89 10.40
CA ASP A 298 20.22 14.81 10.56
C ASP A 298 19.84 16.05 11.39
N GLY A 299 18.63 16.59 11.20
CA GLY A 299 18.14 17.75 11.96
C GLY A 299 17.83 17.44 13.43
N MET A 300 17.70 16.16 13.80
CA MET A 300 17.46 15.75 15.19
C MET A 300 18.70 15.88 16.07
N TRP A 301 19.90 16.04 15.49
CA TRP A 301 21.18 16.09 16.22
C TRP A 301 21.86 17.44 16.07
N TYR A 302 22.00 18.19 17.17
CA TYR A 302 22.61 19.52 17.19
C TYR A 302 23.34 19.81 18.52
N GLN A 303 24.20 20.84 18.55
CA GLN A 303 24.80 21.34 19.79
C GLN A 303 23.88 22.39 20.41
N SER A 304 23.35 22.15 21.61
CA SER A 304 22.47 23.09 22.30
C SER A 304 23.24 24.30 22.86
N SER A 305 24.53 24.11 23.18
CA SER A 305 25.35 25.13 23.86
C SER A 305 26.04 26.13 22.93
N SER A 306 26.01 25.93 21.61
CA SER A 306 26.71 26.80 20.64
C SER A 306 25.85 27.09 19.42
N SER A 307 25.73 28.37 19.05
CA SER A 307 25.09 28.80 17.80
C SER A 307 26.01 28.70 16.57
N LEU A 308 27.28 28.34 16.76
CA LEU A 308 28.27 28.16 15.70
C LEU A 308 28.13 26.77 15.10
N ASP A 309 27.13 26.63 14.22
CA ASP A 309 27.01 25.47 13.37
C ASP A 309 28.18 25.45 12.37
N SER A 310 28.96 24.38 12.47
CA SER A 310 29.99 23.95 11.53
C SER A 310 31.24 24.85 11.42
N THR A 311 32.39 24.22 11.67
CA THR A 311 33.61 24.61 10.95
C THR A 311 33.32 24.59 9.44
N THR A 312 34.03 25.39 8.63
CA THR A 312 33.85 25.56 7.16
C THR A 312 34.02 24.27 6.32
N GLY A 313 34.01 23.09 6.95
CA GLY A 313 34.04 21.75 6.37
C GLY A 313 33.24 20.69 7.16
N GLY A 314 32.21 21.07 7.93
CA GLY A 314 31.21 20.13 8.46
C GLY A 314 31.57 19.37 9.75
N GLY A 315 32.59 19.78 10.50
CA GLY A 315 32.92 19.23 11.82
C GLY A 315 32.25 20.00 12.96
N LEU A 316 31.80 19.28 14.00
CA LEU A 316 31.34 19.81 15.28
C LEU A 316 32.51 20.27 16.13
N CYS A 317 32.28 21.23 17.03
CA CYS A 317 33.31 21.74 17.94
C CYS A 317 33.18 21.13 19.33
N ASN A 318 34.30 20.96 20.02
CA ASN A 318 34.29 20.76 21.45
C ASN A 318 33.62 21.94 22.17
N TYR A 319 33.04 21.67 23.34
CA TYR A 319 32.61 22.73 24.24
C TYR A 319 33.86 23.51 24.68
N ALA A 320 33.72 24.83 24.83
CA ALA A 320 34.87 25.70 25.07
C ALA A 320 35.71 25.24 26.26
N GLN A 321 37.02 25.12 26.03
CA GLN A 321 38.05 24.67 26.98
C GLN A 321 37.84 23.23 27.47
N SER A 322 37.07 22.39 26.76
CA SER A 322 36.78 21.00 27.12
C SER A 322 37.37 19.97 26.17
N ASP A 323 37.51 18.74 26.64
CA ASP A 323 37.82 17.54 25.85
C ASP A 323 36.56 16.79 25.37
N PHE A 324 35.41 17.45 25.31
CA PHE A 324 34.16 16.85 24.86
C PHE A 324 33.31 17.83 24.06
N ALA A 325 32.42 17.31 23.22
CA ALA A 325 31.30 18.08 22.66
C ALA A 325 29.98 17.68 23.30
N GLU A 326 29.11 18.65 23.51
CA GLU A 326 27.71 18.40 23.83
C GLU A 326 26.92 18.19 22.53
N LEU A 327 26.07 17.17 22.54
CA LEU A 327 25.09 16.93 21.49
C LEU A 327 23.73 16.58 22.08
N THR A 328 22.73 17.25 21.53
CA THR A 328 21.32 17.04 21.81
C THR A 328 20.71 16.21 20.69
N PHE A 329 19.98 15.17 21.09
CA PHE A 329 19.04 14.44 20.27
C PHE A 329 17.62 14.92 20.58
N ASP A 330 16.92 15.41 19.57
CA ASP A 330 15.56 15.91 19.66
C ASP A 330 14.66 15.23 18.62
N PHE A 331 13.93 14.23 19.08
CA PHE A 331 12.94 13.53 18.26
C PHE A 331 11.53 14.02 18.56
N GLN A 332 10.83 14.42 17.51
CA GLN A 332 9.40 14.66 17.54
C GLN A 332 8.63 13.44 17.02
N PRO A 333 7.49 13.07 17.62
CA PRO A 333 6.75 11.87 17.24
C PRO A 333 6.16 11.90 15.82
N LEU A 334 6.14 13.08 15.19
CA LEU A 334 5.68 13.30 13.81
C LEU A 334 6.80 13.22 12.77
N ALA A 335 8.05 13.05 13.18
CA ALA A 335 9.17 13.00 12.24
C ALA A 335 8.98 11.89 11.21
N GLY A 336 9.23 12.22 9.94
CA GLY A 336 9.04 11.37 8.77
C GLY A 336 7.58 11.13 8.37
N LEU A 337 6.59 11.69 9.06
CA LEU A 337 5.17 11.50 8.76
C LEU A 337 4.63 12.66 7.91
N VAL A 338 3.80 12.33 6.92
CA VAL A 338 3.07 13.34 6.13
C VAL A 338 1.85 13.80 6.93
N VAL A 339 1.94 15.00 7.51
CA VAL A 339 0.86 15.55 8.33
C VAL A 339 -0.13 16.31 7.47
N ASN A 340 -1.35 15.80 7.33
CA ASN A 340 -2.49 16.53 6.78
C ASN A 340 -3.47 16.86 7.91
N GLN A 341 -3.72 18.14 8.16
CA GLN A 341 -4.49 18.63 9.32
C GLN A 341 -5.95 18.14 9.38
N THR A 342 -6.44 17.52 8.31
CA THR A 342 -7.84 17.06 8.19
C THR A 342 -8.00 15.55 8.32
N GLN A 343 -6.90 14.79 8.43
CA GLN A 343 -6.93 13.32 8.43
C GLN A 343 -6.20 12.75 9.65
N THR A 344 -6.73 11.65 10.18
CA THR A 344 -6.04 10.82 11.17
C THR A 344 -4.74 10.30 10.58
N LEU A 345 -3.64 10.43 11.32
CA LEU A 345 -2.33 9.96 10.85
C LEU A 345 -2.35 8.42 10.73
N PRO A 346 -1.85 7.85 9.62
CA PRO A 346 -1.85 6.39 9.42
C PRO A 346 -0.84 5.65 10.30
N TRP A 347 0.12 6.39 10.86
CA TRP A 347 1.21 5.90 11.69
C TRP A 347 1.33 6.71 12.96
N VAL A 348 1.70 6.04 14.05
CA VAL A 348 2.03 6.66 15.33
C VAL A 348 3.38 6.13 15.78
N SER A 349 4.30 7.02 16.16
CA SER A 349 5.58 6.62 16.75
C SER A 349 5.36 5.81 18.04
N THR A 350 6.08 4.70 18.16
CA THR A 350 6.04 3.79 19.33
C THR A 350 7.37 3.70 20.06
N GLY A 351 8.44 4.27 19.52
CA GLY A 351 9.71 4.33 20.22
C GLY A 351 10.90 4.62 19.32
N VAL A 352 12.02 4.89 19.98
CA VAL A 352 13.33 5.14 19.36
C VAL A 352 14.39 4.42 20.19
N ALA A 353 15.28 3.68 19.54
CA ALA A 353 16.43 3.07 20.18
C ALA A 353 17.70 3.40 19.40
N CYS A 354 18.70 3.98 20.06
CA CYS A 354 19.92 4.41 19.42
C CYS A 354 21.13 3.70 20.00
N ASP A 355 22.00 3.23 19.12
CA ASP A 355 23.30 2.67 19.42
C ASP A 355 24.39 3.64 18.93
N VAL A 356 25.52 3.68 19.61
CA VAL A 356 26.65 4.54 19.24
C VAL A 356 27.95 3.76 19.15
N GLN A 357 28.81 4.18 18.23
CA GLN A 357 30.11 3.58 18.00
C GLN A 357 31.13 4.67 17.67
N TYR A 358 32.32 4.56 18.24
CA TYR A 358 33.49 5.33 17.80
C TYR A 358 34.09 4.69 16.55
N ALA A 359 34.63 5.49 15.63
CA ALA A 359 35.14 4.99 14.34
C ALA A 359 36.14 3.82 14.47
N ASP A 360 36.97 3.81 15.51
CA ASP A 360 38.04 2.80 15.70
C ASP A 360 37.66 1.66 16.64
N THR A 361 36.42 1.60 17.15
CA THR A 361 36.01 0.59 18.13
C THR A 361 35.27 -0.59 17.48
N ARG A 362 35.29 -1.75 18.15
CA ARG A 362 34.86 -3.01 17.53
C ARG A 362 33.34 -3.20 17.48
N LEU A 363 32.58 -2.62 18.41
CA LEU A 363 31.14 -2.89 18.55
C LEU A 363 30.35 -1.63 18.95
N PRO A 364 29.16 -1.38 18.36
CA PRO A 364 28.21 -0.38 18.85
C PRO A 364 27.69 -0.73 20.25
N VAL A 365 27.41 0.30 21.05
CA VAL A 365 26.86 0.18 22.41
C VAL A 365 25.56 0.98 22.52
N PRO A 366 24.55 0.49 23.26
CA PRO A 366 23.30 1.22 23.46
C PRO A 366 23.52 2.59 24.09
N LEU A 367 23.07 3.65 23.40
CA LEU A 367 23.12 5.02 23.89
C LEU A 367 21.88 5.33 24.75
N PHE A 368 20.70 5.07 24.19
CA PHE A 368 19.42 5.14 24.91
C PHE A 368 18.33 4.37 24.15
N ALA A 369 17.25 4.05 24.86
CA ALA A 369 16.02 3.57 24.25
C ALA A 369 14.81 4.21 24.93
N SER A 370 13.77 4.50 24.15
CA SER A 370 12.48 4.98 24.59
C SER A 370 11.40 4.15 23.92
N THR A 371 10.47 3.61 24.70
CA THR A 371 9.26 2.91 24.24
C THR A 371 8.00 3.77 24.43
N ALA A 372 8.18 5.08 24.64
CA ALA A 372 7.09 6.00 24.86
C ALA A 372 6.31 6.22 23.55
N ARG A 373 5.01 5.92 23.58
CA ARG A 373 4.13 6.05 22.42
C ARG A 373 3.75 7.52 22.20
N ASN A 374 3.88 7.98 20.96
CA ASN A 374 3.55 9.33 20.53
C ASN A 374 4.18 10.42 21.42
N ALA A 375 5.42 10.22 21.84
CA ALA A 375 6.13 11.11 22.75
C ALA A 375 7.33 11.75 22.08
N THR A 376 7.62 12.99 22.47
CA THR A 376 8.91 13.62 22.16
C THR A 376 10.01 12.95 22.97
N VAL A 377 11.19 12.81 22.37
CA VAL A 377 12.37 12.27 23.03
C VAL A 377 13.48 13.28 22.91
N LEU A 378 13.74 14.00 23.99
CA LEU A 378 14.86 14.92 24.13
C LEU A 378 15.92 14.28 25.03
N ARG A 379 17.14 14.13 24.53
CA ARG A 379 18.27 13.57 25.26
C ARG A 379 19.52 14.35 24.95
N ARG A 380 20.37 14.55 25.95
CA ARG A 380 21.64 15.28 25.80
C ARG A 380 22.79 14.40 26.23
N PHE A 381 23.87 14.47 25.49
CA PHE A 381 25.02 13.61 25.65
C PHE A 381 26.29 14.42 25.58
N SER A 382 27.30 13.98 26.31
CA SER A 382 28.67 14.45 26.15
C SER A 382 29.48 13.40 25.40
N PHE A 383 30.11 13.80 24.31
CA PHE A 383 30.95 12.95 23.48
C PHE A 383 32.41 13.33 23.70
N GLN A 384 33.15 12.48 24.41
CA GLN A 384 34.56 12.74 24.76
C GLN A 384 35.45 12.55 23.54
N MET A 385 36.36 13.48 23.30
CA MET A 385 37.35 13.37 22.26
C MET A 385 38.42 12.34 22.64
N GLN A 386 39.06 11.69 21.66
CA GLN A 386 40.23 10.88 21.93
C GLN A 386 41.40 11.77 22.38
N SER A 387 41.98 11.49 23.55
CA SER A 387 43.16 12.21 24.04
C SER A 387 44.42 11.68 23.34
N LEU A 388 44.82 12.31 22.24
CA LEU A 388 46.13 12.10 21.60
C LEU A 388 47.01 13.35 21.76
N PRO A 389 48.19 13.27 22.41
CA PRO A 389 48.95 14.44 22.87
C PRO A 389 49.52 15.37 21.79
N THR A 390 49.59 14.95 20.52
CA THR A 390 50.15 15.80 19.46
C THR A 390 49.44 15.54 18.14
N THR A 391 49.01 16.62 17.49
CA THR A 391 48.16 16.72 16.27
C THR A 391 46.65 16.66 16.53
N ARG A 392 45.91 17.60 15.91
CA ARG A 392 44.45 17.79 16.04
C ARG A 392 43.70 16.46 15.81
N ALA A 393 43.32 15.78 16.90
CA ALA A 393 42.62 14.52 16.83
C ALA A 393 41.13 14.78 16.56
N ASP A 394 40.75 14.80 15.28
CA ASP A 394 39.37 14.67 14.87
C ASP A 394 38.82 13.35 15.44
N THR A 395 37.75 13.40 16.25
CA THR A 395 37.13 12.20 16.82
C THR A 395 35.80 11.94 16.12
N THR A 396 35.69 10.80 15.45
CA THR A 396 34.50 10.44 14.67
C THR A 396 33.61 9.42 15.39
N PHE A 397 32.31 9.68 15.36
CA PHE A 397 31.27 8.86 15.95
C PHE A 397 30.23 8.51 14.91
N SER A 398 29.68 7.30 15.03
CA SER A 398 28.52 6.84 14.27
C SER A 398 27.39 6.50 15.23
N VAL A 399 26.22 7.11 15.03
CA VAL A 399 25.00 6.81 15.77
C VAL A 399 24.00 6.16 14.83
N LEU A 400 23.52 4.99 15.21
CA LEU A 400 22.47 4.25 14.52
C LEU A 400 21.21 4.28 15.40
N CYS A 401 20.16 4.94 14.92
CA CYS A 401 18.85 4.94 15.58
C CYS A 401 17.85 4.09 14.82
N LYS A 402 17.03 3.34 15.55
CA LYS A 402 15.90 2.56 15.05
C LYS A 402 14.61 3.22 15.52
N PHE A 403 13.88 3.81 14.59
CA PHE A 403 12.58 4.44 14.83
C PHE A 403 11.46 3.45 14.59
N SER A 404 10.57 3.29 15.57
CA SER A 404 9.45 2.36 15.49
C SER A 404 8.13 3.10 15.37
N TYR A 405 7.27 2.64 14.47
CA TYR A 405 5.93 3.16 14.21
C TYR A 405 4.93 2.02 14.21
N ALA A 406 3.72 2.27 14.73
CA ALA A 406 2.58 1.37 14.62
C ALA A 406 1.50 2.01 13.75
N SER A 407 0.87 1.19 12.91
CA SER A 407 -0.29 1.63 12.15
C SER A 407 -1.45 1.94 13.11
N THR A 408 -2.23 2.96 12.80
CA THR A 408 -3.42 3.33 13.58
C THR A 408 -4.65 2.49 13.22
N TYR A 409 -4.60 1.75 12.11
CA TYR A 409 -5.72 0.99 11.56
C TYR A 409 -5.46 -0.52 11.49
N THR A 410 -4.19 -0.94 11.52
CA THR A 410 -3.79 -2.35 11.43
C THR A 410 -2.88 -2.70 12.60
N ASN A 411 -2.72 -4.00 12.92
CA ASN A 411 -1.80 -4.45 13.97
C ASN A 411 -0.32 -4.43 13.54
N ARG A 412 0.02 -3.65 12.51
CA ARG A 412 1.36 -3.62 11.92
C ARG A 412 2.27 -2.64 12.64
N THR A 413 3.53 -3.04 12.79
CA THR A 413 4.63 -2.19 13.21
C THR A 413 5.72 -2.15 12.16
N VAL A 414 6.39 -1.01 12.04
CA VAL A 414 7.52 -0.78 11.13
C VAL A 414 8.66 -0.19 11.93
N THR A 415 9.88 -0.68 11.69
CA THR A 415 11.10 -0.14 12.29
C THR A 415 12.04 0.32 11.19
N LEU A 416 12.47 1.58 11.24
CA LEU A 416 13.34 2.21 10.25
C LEU A 416 14.69 2.56 10.87
N PRO A 417 15.81 2.04 10.33
CA PRO A 417 17.14 2.43 10.75
C PRO A 417 17.57 3.73 10.07
N ALA A 418 18.14 4.64 10.85
CA ALA A 418 18.81 5.85 10.39
C ALA A 418 20.22 5.90 10.99
N THR A 419 21.23 6.23 10.19
CA THR A 419 22.62 6.33 10.64
C THR A 419 23.14 7.73 10.38
N LYS A 420 23.80 8.32 11.38
CA LYS A 420 24.45 9.62 11.29
C LYS A 420 25.87 9.47 11.77
N THR A 421 26.81 10.00 11.01
CA THR A 421 28.21 10.09 11.40
C THR A 421 28.56 11.56 11.59
N PHE A 422 29.16 11.89 12.72
CA PHE A 422 29.66 13.24 12.99
C PHE A 422 31.09 13.17 13.50
N THR A 423 31.84 14.24 13.23
CA THR A 423 33.24 14.37 13.64
C THR A 423 33.39 15.59 14.52
N ILE A 424 33.97 15.40 15.69
CA ILE A 424 34.25 16.45 16.67
C ILE A 424 35.71 16.89 16.51
N LYS A 425 35.92 18.20 16.43
CA LYS A 425 37.24 18.84 16.33
C LYS A 425 37.49 19.72 17.55
N ASN A 426 38.74 19.85 17.93
CA ASN A 426 39.15 20.85 18.90
C ASN A 426 39.19 22.21 18.18
N CYS A 427 38.20 23.04 18.48
CA CYS A 427 38.00 24.36 17.89
C CYS A 427 38.57 25.49 18.76
N ASP A 428 39.03 25.18 19.97
CA ASP A 428 39.70 26.15 20.81
C ASP A 428 41.07 26.51 20.24
N LYS A 429 41.57 27.71 20.58
CA LYS A 429 42.99 28.01 20.41
C LYS A 429 43.80 27.03 21.28
N PRO A 430 44.97 26.56 20.83
CA PRO A 430 45.76 25.58 21.57
C PRO A 430 46.26 26.20 22.88
N ASP A 431 45.48 26.04 23.96
CA ASP A 431 45.86 26.38 25.35
C ASP A 431 45.40 25.29 26.33
N TRP A 432 45.14 24.08 25.84
CA TRP A 432 44.70 22.92 26.66
C TRP A 432 45.72 22.53 27.75
N ASP A 433 46.97 23.03 27.68
CA ASP A 433 48.06 22.60 28.56
C ASP A 433 48.60 23.69 29.51
N CYS A 434 47.95 24.85 29.59
CA CYS A 434 48.38 25.91 30.52
C CYS A 434 47.18 26.62 31.15
N PRO A 435 46.97 26.54 32.49
CA PRO A 435 47.84 25.96 33.52
C PRO A 435 47.48 24.54 34.03
N PHE A 436 46.58 23.78 33.39
CA PHE A 436 45.94 22.61 34.04
C PHE A 436 46.40 21.21 33.60
N GLY A 437 47.50 21.05 32.84
CA GLY A 437 48.01 19.73 32.42
C GLY A 437 48.37 18.81 33.60
N GLU A 438 49.27 19.27 34.48
CA GLU A 438 49.68 18.55 35.71
C GLU A 438 48.50 18.33 36.68
N CYS A 439 47.55 19.27 36.67
CA CYS A 439 46.31 19.17 37.42
C CYS A 439 45.44 18.00 36.94
N SER A 440 45.27 17.86 35.63
CA SER A 440 44.46 16.80 35.03
C SER A 440 44.96 15.42 35.45
N ASP A 441 46.28 15.20 35.43
CA ASP A 441 46.90 13.94 35.85
C ASP A 441 46.68 13.63 37.33
N LYS A 442 46.82 14.64 38.22
CA LYS A 442 46.54 14.50 39.65
C LYS A 442 45.07 14.17 39.92
N CYS A 443 44.16 14.78 39.19
CA CYS A 443 42.73 14.52 39.30
C CYS A 443 42.34 13.14 38.79
N ALA A 444 42.92 12.72 37.66
CA ALA A 444 42.75 11.38 37.12
C ALA A 444 43.22 10.29 38.11
N ALA A 445 44.37 10.49 38.76
CA ALA A 445 44.87 9.60 39.81
C ALA A 445 43.94 9.51 41.03
N ALA A 446 43.26 10.61 41.37
CA ALA A 446 42.25 10.66 42.44
C ALA A 446 40.85 10.16 42.01
N GLY A 447 40.66 9.79 40.74
CA GLY A 447 39.38 9.34 40.21
C GLY A 447 38.29 10.42 40.10
N ALA A 448 38.69 11.70 40.20
CA ALA A 448 37.82 12.88 40.15
C ALA A 448 37.95 13.61 38.81
N PRO A 449 36.86 14.19 38.26
CA PRO A 449 36.93 14.99 37.04
C PRO A 449 37.78 16.24 37.27
N ALA A 450 38.74 16.48 36.37
CA ALA A 450 39.55 17.69 36.35
C ALA A 450 38.70 18.93 36.00
N PRO A 451 39.21 20.15 36.25
CA PRO A 451 38.66 21.36 35.64
C PRO A 451 38.35 21.16 34.15
N PHE A 452 37.21 21.67 33.72
CA PHE A 452 36.69 21.56 32.36
C PHE A 452 36.31 20.16 31.86
N SER A 453 36.53 19.10 32.64
CA SER A 453 36.02 17.76 32.34
C SER A 453 34.55 17.59 32.76
N ILE A 454 33.90 16.58 32.20
CA ILE A 454 32.52 16.21 32.54
C ILE A 454 32.45 15.69 33.97
N CYS A 455 31.62 16.31 34.79
CA CYS A 455 31.34 15.88 36.16
C CYS A 455 29.97 15.22 36.31
N GLY A 456 29.07 15.39 35.34
CA GLY A 456 27.83 14.63 35.35
C GLY A 456 27.03 14.65 34.06
N GLY A 457 26.03 13.77 34.02
CA GLY A 457 25.22 13.49 32.84
C GLY A 457 25.64 12.20 32.13
N ARG A 458 25.07 11.99 30.95
CA ARG A 458 25.36 10.83 30.08
C ARG A 458 26.57 11.15 29.20
N SER A 459 27.58 10.30 29.25
CA SER A 459 28.85 10.49 28.55
C SER A 459 29.22 9.28 27.71
N VAL A 460 29.74 9.54 26.53
CA VAL A 460 30.21 8.56 25.55
C VAL A 460 31.73 8.72 25.43
N SER A 461 32.48 7.71 25.86
CA SER A 461 33.95 7.71 25.90
C SER A 461 34.54 6.44 25.25
N THR A 462 35.86 6.41 25.06
CA THR A 462 36.57 5.17 24.70
C THR A 462 37.27 4.58 25.92
N SER A 463 37.25 3.26 26.05
CA SER A 463 38.05 2.56 27.04
C SER A 463 39.52 2.46 26.61
N ALA A 464 40.41 2.14 27.55
CA ALA A 464 41.81 1.83 27.25
C ALA A 464 41.98 0.61 26.30
N SER A 465 40.96 -0.24 26.15
CA SER A 465 40.92 -1.37 25.21
C SER A 465 40.30 -1.02 23.85
N SER A 466 40.07 0.27 23.56
CA SER A 466 39.42 0.74 22.32
C SER A 466 37.99 0.19 22.16
N GLU A 467 37.21 0.20 23.24
CA GLU A 467 35.78 -0.09 23.23
C GLU A 467 34.98 1.21 23.45
N THR A 468 33.83 1.34 22.80
CA THR A 468 32.91 2.44 23.08
C THR A 468 32.24 2.21 24.43
N VAL A 469 32.21 3.22 25.29
CA VAL A 469 31.60 3.12 26.62
C VAL A 469 30.58 4.25 26.76
N VAL A 470 29.36 3.89 27.15
CA VAL A 470 28.31 4.84 27.52
C VAL A 470 28.12 4.76 29.03
N THR A 471 28.36 5.86 29.73
CA THR A 471 28.22 5.93 31.19
C THR A 471 27.27 7.05 31.58
N PHE A 472 26.63 6.88 32.73
CA PHE A 472 25.97 7.96 33.43
C PHE A 472 26.75 8.23 34.71
N GLN A 473 27.21 9.45 34.91
CA GLN A 473 28.02 9.81 36.07
C GLN A 473 27.49 11.05 36.77
N ARG A 474 27.79 11.15 38.06
CA ARG A 474 27.67 12.36 38.87
C ARG A 474 28.77 12.33 39.94
N LYS A 475 29.84 13.07 39.70
CA LYS A 475 31.04 13.11 40.53
C LYS A 475 31.30 14.54 41.00
N ALA A 476 31.86 14.67 42.20
CA ALA A 476 32.38 15.94 42.67
C ALA A 476 33.63 16.32 41.87
N CYS A 477 33.76 17.59 41.52
CA CYS A 477 34.94 18.11 40.82
C CYS A 477 36.20 18.00 41.67
N CYS A 478 37.32 17.78 41.01
CA CYS A 478 38.61 17.73 41.66
C CYS A 478 38.95 19.07 42.32
N ALA A 479 39.24 19.05 43.63
CA ALA A 479 39.61 20.24 44.39
C ALA A 479 41.12 20.53 44.37
N THR A 480 41.94 19.63 43.84
CA THR A 480 43.40 19.71 43.81
C THR A 480 43.91 20.90 42.97
N CYS A 481 43.06 21.47 42.12
CA CYS A 481 43.42 22.52 41.18
C CYS A 481 42.64 23.83 41.41
N GLY A 482 42.11 24.00 42.61
CA GLY A 482 41.24 25.11 43.00
C GLY A 482 39.78 24.67 43.22
N PRO A 483 38.95 25.54 43.83
CA PRO A 483 37.53 25.29 44.01
C PRO A 483 36.83 25.23 42.65
N ALA A 484 36.50 24.01 42.21
CA ALA A 484 35.70 23.75 41.02
C ALA A 484 34.30 23.27 41.42
N GLU A 485 33.28 23.82 40.75
CA GLU A 485 31.88 23.42 40.94
C GLU A 485 31.37 22.70 39.70
N CYS A 486 30.58 21.65 39.91
CA CYS A 486 29.92 20.93 38.84
C CYS A 486 28.68 21.72 38.38
N GLN A 487 28.74 22.32 37.19
CA GLN A 487 27.71 23.22 36.67
C GLN A 487 27.23 22.79 35.28
N SER A 488 25.98 23.12 34.94
CA SER A 488 25.41 22.82 33.62
C SER A 488 26.08 23.64 32.53
N VAL A 489 26.39 22.98 31.40
CA VAL A 489 26.89 23.63 30.18
C VAL A 489 25.85 24.54 29.52
N PHE A 490 24.59 24.47 29.94
CA PHE A 490 23.50 25.33 29.48
C PHE A 490 23.25 26.54 30.39
N GLY A 491 24.08 26.72 31.41
CA GLY A 491 24.02 27.83 32.34
C GLY A 491 23.17 27.56 33.59
N ARG A 492 23.33 28.43 34.60
CA ARG A 492 22.74 28.27 35.95
C ARG A 492 21.22 28.46 36.02
N SER A 493 20.58 28.92 34.95
CA SER A 493 19.13 29.20 34.92
C SER A 493 18.27 28.04 34.41
N VAL A 494 18.89 26.94 33.95
CA VAL A 494 18.16 25.79 33.41
C VAL A 494 18.27 24.63 34.40
N VAL A 495 17.19 24.34 35.12
CA VAL A 495 17.10 23.13 35.96
C VAL A 495 16.61 21.99 35.08
N LEU A 496 17.53 21.10 34.71
CA LEU A 496 17.24 19.92 33.90
C LEU A 496 17.19 18.67 34.78
N ARG A 497 16.52 17.62 34.30
CA ARG A 497 16.64 16.29 34.92
C ARG A 497 18.08 15.83 34.77
N ASP A 498 18.61 15.11 35.77
CA ASP A 498 20.02 14.68 35.77
C ASP A 498 20.41 13.89 34.49
N GLU A 499 19.48 13.14 33.89
CA GLU A 499 19.69 12.37 32.66
C GLU A 499 19.65 13.20 31.36
N GLU A 500 19.20 14.45 31.43
CA GLU A 500 19.01 15.39 30.30
C GLU A 500 19.96 16.60 30.38
N ASP A 501 20.78 16.66 31.43
CA ASP A 501 21.79 17.67 31.65
C ASP A 501 23.18 17.14 31.32
N VAL A 502 24.07 18.06 30.95
CA VAL A 502 25.50 17.81 30.78
C VAL A 502 26.21 18.79 31.70
N LEU A 503 26.95 18.25 32.66
CA LEU A 503 27.59 19.03 33.71
C LEU A 503 29.11 18.99 33.54
N GLN A 504 29.74 20.15 33.66
CA GLN A 504 31.18 20.36 33.58
C GLN A 504 31.73 20.94 34.88
N CYS A 505 32.98 20.59 35.23
CA CYS A 505 33.69 21.28 36.30
C CYS A 505 34.14 22.68 35.88
N VAL A 506 33.57 23.70 36.53
CA VAL A 506 33.91 25.11 36.30
C VAL A 506 34.67 25.66 37.50
N VAL A 507 35.84 26.24 37.23
CA VAL A 507 36.70 26.92 38.23
C VAL A 507 36.26 28.39 38.35
N SER A 508 36.16 28.92 39.57
CA SER A 508 35.80 30.33 39.78
C SER A 508 36.90 31.29 39.29
N GLU A 509 36.54 32.48 38.80
CA GLU A 509 37.52 33.45 38.25
C GLU A 509 38.62 33.85 39.25
N ASP A 510 38.28 33.97 40.54
CA ASP A 510 39.24 34.28 41.61
C ASP A 510 40.30 33.18 41.80
N SER A 511 39.99 31.93 41.46
CA SER A 511 40.92 30.80 41.61
C SER A 511 41.77 30.55 40.36
N LYS A 512 41.36 31.01 39.17
CA LYS A 512 42.22 31.05 37.97
C LYS A 512 43.44 31.97 38.16
N SER A 513 43.27 33.07 38.88
CA SER A 513 44.36 34.02 39.21
C SER A 513 45.35 33.45 40.23
N ASN A 514 44.89 32.69 41.23
CA ASN A 514 45.76 32.14 42.27
C ASN A 514 46.61 30.97 41.76
N TYR A 515 46.04 30.10 40.91
CA TYR A 515 46.76 28.93 40.39
C TYR A 515 47.88 29.31 39.41
N THR A 516 47.68 30.39 38.63
CA THR A 516 48.72 30.95 37.76
C THR A 516 49.88 31.54 38.56
N THR A 517 49.63 32.18 39.69
CA THR A 517 50.69 32.63 40.62
C THR A 517 51.40 31.47 41.34
N GLU A 518 50.70 30.40 41.72
CA GLU A 518 51.29 29.25 42.41
C GLU A 518 52.22 28.42 41.48
N LEU A 519 51.85 28.28 40.20
CA LEU A 519 52.71 27.66 39.17
C LEU A 519 53.97 28.49 38.85
N LEU A 520 53.85 29.82 38.85
CA LEU A 520 54.99 30.74 38.71
C LEU A 520 55.97 30.63 39.91
N GLU A 521 55.48 30.32 41.11
CA GLU A 521 56.32 30.08 42.29
C GLU A 521 56.97 28.68 42.31
N LEU A 522 56.27 27.64 41.81
CA LEU A 522 56.81 26.28 41.68
C LEU A 522 57.90 26.17 40.60
N GLN A 523 57.75 26.85 39.46
CA GLN A 523 58.80 26.93 38.43
C GLN A 523 60.07 27.64 38.91
N ALA A 524 59.96 28.56 39.89
CA ALA A 524 61.13 29.21 40.50
C ALA A 524 61.89 28.30 41.48
N HIS A 525 61.34 27.13 41.86
CA HIS A 525 61.96 26.22 42.83
C HIS A 525 62.64 24.99 42.20
N GLU A 526 62.30 24.59 40.98
CA GLU A 526 62.95 23.44 40.32
C GLU A 526 64.29 23.77 39.64
N ASP A 527 64.62 25.04 39.39
CA ASP A 527 65.88 25.43 38.74
C ASP A 527 67.12 25.40 39.67
N MET A 528 66.99 25.01 40.94
CA MET A 528 68.12 25.07 41.90
C MET A 528 68.72 23.72 42.33
N THR A 529 68.30 22.57 41.79
CA THR A 529 68.97 21.29 42.10
C THR A 529 68.91 20.27 40.97
N THR A 530 69.93 20.24 40.10
CA THR A 530 70.58 19.04 39.52
C THR A 530 71.73 19.49 38.61
N SER A 531 72.96 19.55 39.13
CA SER A 531 74.01 18.54 38.96
C SER A 531 74.56 18.37 37.53
N VAL A 532 75.63 19.12 37.26
CA VAL A 532 76.93 18.62 36.79
C VAL A 532 76.86 17.35 35.93
N SER A 533 76.92 17.52 34.60
CA SER A 533 77.72 16.70 33.67
C SER A 533 77.58 17.25 32.25
N THR A 534 78.69 17.29 31.52
CA THR A 534 78.84 17.66 30.09
C THR A 534 79.06 19.14 29.75
N ALA A 535 80.08 19.73 30.38
CA ALA A 535 80.99 20.59 29.63
C ALA A 535 81.85 19.71 28.72
N VAL A 536 81.69 19.81 27.39
CA VAL A 536 82.70 19.78 26.31
C VAL A 536 81.91 19.73 24.99
N VAL A 537 81.73 20.89 24.35
CA VAL A 537 82.01 21.23 22.95
C VAL A 537 81.40 22.63 22.76
N ALA A 538 82.13 23.62 23.26
CA ALA A 538 82.09 24.97 22.74
C ALA A 538 83.39 25.13 21.96
N CYS A 539 83.31 25.25 20.64
CA CYS A 539 84.31 25.91 19.79
C CYS A 539 83.81 25.82 18.35
N VAL A 540 83.29 26.93 17.82
CA VAL A 540 83.48 27.47 16.46
C VAL A 540 82.47 28.61 16.27
N PHE A 541 82.97 29.81 16.60
CA PHE A 541 82.67 31.14 16.05
C PHE A 541 81.35 31.86 16.40
N LEU A 542 81.38 32.50 17.57
CA LEU A 542 80.94 33.88 17.76
C LEU A 542 82.18 34.78 17.81
N VAL A 543 82.52 35.48 16.72
CA VAL A 543 83.15 36.82 16.78
C VAL A 543 82.77 37.59 15.51
N LEU A 544 82.38 38.86 15.70
CA LEU A 544 81.99 39.90 14.72
C LEU A 544 80.50 39.90 14.36
N GLY A 545 79.69 40.88 14.74
CA GLY A 545 80.00 42.15 15.37
C GLY A 545 78.77 43.04 15.25
N VAL A 546 78.20 43.37 16.39
CA VAL A 546 77.25 44.48 16.57
C VAL A 546 77.88 45.74 15.97
N LEU A 547 77.20 46.41 15.03
CA LEU A 547 77.22 47.86 14.86
C LEU A 547 76.19 48.29 13.80
N LEU A 548 75.43 49.34 14.14
CA LEU A 548 74.55 50.17 13.32
C LEU A 548 73.05 49.84 13.32
N VAL A 549 72.42 50.26 14.41
CA VAL A 549 71.13 50.96 14.36
C VAL A 549 71.43 52.45 14.18
N VAL A 550 70.56 53.15 13.45
CA VAL A 550 70.15 54.58 13.56
C VAL A 550 70.26 55.39 12.25
N TRP A 551 69.06 55.76 11.76
CA TRP A 551 68.66 56.96 11.01
C TRP A 551 68.60 56.96 9.48
N GLY A 552 67.38 57.27 9.01
CA GLY A 552 67.03 57.62 7.62
C GLY A 552 65.51 57.66 7.43
N ARG A 553 64.84 58.61 8.09
CA ARG A 553 63.38 58.86 7.96
C ARG A 553 63.06 59.44 6.58
N ARG A 554 61.92 58.98 6.05
CA ARG A 554 60.84 59.72 5.37
C ARG A 554 60.94 60.11 3.87
N GLN A 555 59.78 59.85 3.26
CA GLN A 555 59.05 60.62 2.24
C GLN A 555 59.46 60.39 0.78
N VAL A 556 58.63 59.71 -0.02
CA VAL A 556 57.30 60.08 -0.56
C VAL A 556 57.45 60.68 -1.96
N ASN A 557 56.58 60.18 -2.85
CA ASN A 557 55.91 60.83 -3.97
C ASN A 557 56.19 60.33 -5.40
N THR A 558 55.09 59.78 -5.97
CA THR A 558 54.45 60.12 -7.27
C THR A 558 55.22 59.73 -8.53
N HIS A 559 54.62 59.19 -9.60
CA HIS A 559 53.41 59.60 -10.33
C HIS A 559 53.00 58.45 -11.30
N CYS A 560 51.71 58.11 -11.50
CA CYS A 560 50.78 58.60 -12.55
C CYS A 560 51.12 58.07 -13.96
N ASP A 561 50.19 57.52 -14.75
CA ASP A 561 48.85 57.99 -15.16
C ASP A 561 47.95 56.79 -15.55
N ASP A 562 46.67 56.81 -15.13
CA ASP A 562 45.43 57.11 -15.90
C ASP A 562 45.05 56.05 -16.96
N GLY A 563 43.79 55.62 -17.10
CA GLY A 563 42.53 56.11 -16.54
C GLY A 563 41.35 55.73 -17.44
N SER A 564 40.15 55.97 -16.92
CA SER A 564 38.81 55.97 -17.52
C SER A 564 37.95 54.69 -17.43
N ASP A 565 36.67 54.74 -17.06
CA ASP A 565 35.90 55.64 -16.17
C ASP A 565 34.45 55.14 -16.06
N MET A 566 33.75 55.68 -15.06
CA MET A 566 32.28 55.74 -14.80
C MET A 566 31.61 54.50 -14.19
N GLU A 567 31.28 54.48 -12.89
CA GLU A 567 30.29 55.28 -12.11
C GLU A 567 28.88 54.67 -12.08
N GLY A 568 28.30 54.57 -10.88
CA GLY A 568 26.86 54.39 -10.68
C GLY A 568 26.48 53.66 -9.39
N ASP A 569 26.43 54.38 -8.26
CA ASP A 569 25.71 54.01 -7.03
C ASP A 569 24.21 53.77 -7.29
N LEU A 570 23.56 52.84 -6.58
CA LEU A 570 22.43 53.11 -5.66
C LEU A 570 21.87 51.85 -4.96
N PHE A 571 21.40 52.08 -3.74
CA PHE A 571 20.63 51.22 -2.84
C PHE A 571 19.20 50.86 -3.34
N VAL A 572 18.61 49.86 -2.66
CA VAL A 572 17.17 49.63 -2.29
C VAL A 572 16.52 48.33 -2.84
N ASP A 573 16.47 47.32 -1.96
CA ASP A 573 15.30 46.63 -1.35
C ASP A 573 14.08 46.07 -2.15
N TYR A 574 13.61 44.89 -1.69
CA TYR A 574 12.31 44.20 -1.84
C TYR A 574 11.74 43.79 -3.23
N THR A 575 11.55 42.48 -3.47
CA THR A 575 10.23 41.77 -3.40
C THR A 575 10.24 40.34 -3.94
N MET A 576 9.35 39.53 -3.34
CA MET A 576 8.95 38.15 -3.66
C MET A 576 8.43 37.94 -5.09
N ASN A 577 8.64 36.74 -5.67
CA ASN A 577 7.54 35.87 -6.12
C ASN A 577 8.00 34.52 -6.73
N GLY A 578 7.46 33.43 -6.19
CA GLY A 578 6.52 32.54 -6.89
C GLY A 578 6.98 31.77 -8.11
N GLY A 579 6.98 30.43 -7.99
CA GLY A 579 7.08 29.48 -9.10
C GLY A 579 6.36 28.16 -8.81
N TYR A 580 5.04 28.22 -8.62
CA TYR A 580 4.10 27.09 -8.67
C TYR A 580 3.97 26.62 -10.14
N TYR A 581 3.84 25.31 -10.38
CA TYR A 581 3.12 24.80 -11.55
C TYR A 581 2.12 23.70 -11.15
N PRO A 582 0.84 23.80 -11.56
CA PRO A 582 -0.25 22.89 -11.18
C PRO A 582 -0.62 21.91 -12.33
N LEU A 583 -1.75 21.19 -12.15
CA LEU A 583 -2.63 20.51 -13.14
C LEU A 583 -2.47 18.97 -13.23
N LEU A 584 -3.50 18.11 -13.18
CA LEU A 584 -4.95 18.26 -13.40
C LEU A 584 -5.79 17.22 -12.63
N ASP A 585 -6.86 17.71 -12.00
CA ASP A 585 -8.14 17.01 -11.87
C ASP A 585 -8.96 17.22 -13.16
N ARG A 586 -9.61 16.17 -13.66
CA ARG A 586 -10.82 16.29 -14.50
C ARG A 586 -11.66 15.00 -14.51
N GLN A 587 -12.92 15.20 -14.11
CA GLN A 587 -14.14 14.38 -14.22
C GLN A 587 -14.42 13.35 -13.13
#